data_AF-A0A737BIH1-F1
#
_entry.id   AF-A0A737BIH1-F1
#
_cell.length_a   1.000
_cell.length_b   1.000
_cell.length_c   1.000
_cell.angle_alpha   90.00
_cell.angle_beta   90.00
_cell.angle_gamma   90.00
#
_symmetry.space_group_name_H-M   'P 1'
#
loop_
_entity.id
_entity.type
_entity.pdbx_description
1 polymer ?
#
loop_
_entity_poly.entity_id
_entity_poly.type
_entity_poly.pdbx_seq_one_letter_code
_entity_poly.pdbx_strand_id
1 'polypeptide(L)'
;MTNPISLPLPASADLFQAGDMCGQFVARLSDENCVDDVERIALCGRLAYALRTLTALCDTDFPPHIQAQLTAAVIPAPCVPDEWIDATIMTGYCTALNDALLSRSLRVDVEIQLRWLLHDMVNLLVRYLKQPCIKGAGRG
;
A
#
# COMPACT_ATOMS: atom_id res chain seq x y z
N MET A 1 19.14 -6.67 7.97
CA MET A 1 17.84 -6.18 7.46
C MET A 1 17.07 -5.62 8.64
N THR A 2 16.59 -4.39 8.55
CA THR A 2 15.91 -3.67 9.65
C THR A 2 14.50 -4.24 9.83
N ASN A 3 14.11 -4.59 11.06
CA ASN A 3 12.76 -5.09 11.34
C ASN A 3 11.73 -3.94 11.15
N PRO A 4 10.80 -4.01 10.18
CA PRO A 4 9.86 -2.93 9.92
C PRO A 4 8.87 -2.70 11.07
N ILE A 5 8.70 -3.67 11.99
CA ILE A 5 7.94 -3.49 13.23
C ILE A 5 8.65 -2.51 14.19
N SER A 6 9.89 -2.09 13.94
CA SER A 6 10.53 -1.08 14.77
C SER A 6 10.30 0.35 14.27
N LEU A 7 9.84 0.54 13.03
CA LEU A 7 9.53 1.87 12.49
C LEU A 7 8.04 2.21 12.64
N PRO A 8 7.66 3.11 13.56
CA PRO A 8 6.29 3.63 13.58
C PRO A 8 6.03 4.48 12.34
N LEU A 9 4.81 4.44 11.81
CA LEU A 9 4.39 5.37 10.77
C LEU A 9 4.29 6.76 11.40
N PRO A 10 5.03 7.77 10.90
CA PRO A 10 4.92 9.13 11.41
C PRO A 10 3.50 9.67 11.25
N ALA A 11 2.98 10.41 12.24
CA ALA A 11 1.69 11.09 12.10
C ALA A 11 1.68 12.12 10.95
N SER A 12 2.85 12.58 10.54
CA SER A 12 3.07 13.49 9.42
C SER A 12 3.43 12.77 8.11
N ALA A 13 3.22 11.45 8.03
CA ALA A 13 3.56 10.69 6.84
C ALA A 13 2.71 11.16 5.64
N ASP A 14 3.37 11.40 4.51
CA ASP A 14 2.67 11.69 3.26
C ASP A 14 2.21 10.42 2.54
N LEU A 15 1.48 10.61 1.43
CA LEU A 15 0.89 9.54 0.63
C LEU A 15 1.93 8.48 0.21
N PHE A 16 3.13 8.91 -0.19
CA PHE A 16 4.16 8.01 -0.68
C PHE A 16 4.87 7.28 0.46
N GLN A 17 5.13 7.98 1.57
CA GLN A 17 5.70 7.36 2.77
C GLN A 17 4.77 6.29 3.34
N ALA A 18 3.47 6.57 3.43
CA ALA A 18 2.47 5.59 3.86
C ALA A 18 2.44 4.38 2.92
N GLY A 19 2.46 4.61 1.60
CA GLY A 19 2.54 3.55 0.60
C GLY A 19 3.81 2.70 0.72
N ASP A 20 4.98 3.33 0.86
CA ASP A 20 6.26 2.63 0.99
C ASP A 20 6.34 1.81 2.28
N MET A 21 5.70 2.26 3.35
CA MET A 21 5.56 1.48 4.58
C MET A 21 4.65 0.28 4.41
N CYS A 22 3.51 0.42 3.72
CA CYS A 22 2.68 -0.73 3.35
C CYS A 22 3.50 -1.77 2.58
N GLY A 23 4.28 -1.33 1.58
CA GLY A 23 5.17 -2.19 0.80
C GLY A 23 6.19 -2.95 1.66
N GLN A 24 6.83 -2.26 2.61
CA GLN A 24 7.79 -2.89 3.55
C GLN A 24 7.12 -3.92 4.46
N PHE A 25 5.91 -3.63 4.96
CA PHE A 25 5.18 -4.57 5.81
C PHE A 25 4.79 -5.85 5.06
N VAL A 26 4.24 -5.73 3.84
CA VAL A 26 3.86 -6.92 3.06
C VAL A 26 5.07 -7.71 2.56
N ALA A 27 6.18 -7.04 2.26
CA ALA A 27 7.44 -7.68 1.91
C ALA A 27 7.95 -8.54 3.07
N ARG A 28 7.92 -8.03 4.30
CA ARG A 28 8.30 -8.81 5.48
C ARG A 28 7.28 -9.91 5.78
N LEU A 29 5.97 -9.65 5.64
CA LEU A 29 4.93 -10.64 5.91
C LEU A 29 5.03 -11.87 4.99
N SER A 30 5.49 -11.66 3.75
CA SER A 30 5.64 -12.69 2.70
C SER A 30 7.02 -13.33 2.66
N ASP A 31 7.97 -12.83 3.45
CA ASP A 31 9.29 -13.44 3.61
C ASP A 31 9.15 -14.83 4.24
N GLU A 32 9.78 -15.84 3.64
CA GLU A 32 9.79 -17.21 4.16
C GLU A 32 10.39 -17.29 5.58
N ASN A 33 11.23 -16.33 5.95
CA ASN A 33 11.82 -16.20 7.28
C ASN A 33 10.91 -15.46 8.28
N CYS A 34 9.69 -15.07 7.91
CA CYS A 34 8.68 -14.52 8.81
C CYS A 34 7.86 -15.66 9.44
N VAL A 35 8.47 -16.32 10.42
CA VAL A 35 7.96 -17.57 11.01
C VAL A 35 7.19 -17.35 12.31
N ASP A 36 7.40 -16.21 12.99
CA ASP A 36 6.77 -15.95 14.29
C ASP A 36 5.35 -15.39 14.12
N ASP A 37 4.37 -16.08 14.71
CA ASP A 37 2.98 -15.67 14.75
C ASP A 37 2.79 -14.28 15.38
N VAL A 38 3.60 -13.93 16.37
CA VAL A 38 3.58 -12.60 16.99
C VAL A 38 4.02 -11.53 16.00
N GLU A 39 5.08 -11.82 15.23
CA GLU A 39 5.57 -10.94 14.16
C GLU A 39 4.50 -10.72 13.10
N ARG A 40 3.83 -11.80 12.66
CA ARG A 40 2.75 -11.75 11.66
C ARG A 40 1.58 -10.89 12.11
N ILE A 41 1.11 -11.10 13.33
CA ILE A 41 0.00 -10.32 13.90
C ILE A 41 0.40 -8.84 14.02
N ALA A 42 1.62 -8.56 14.49
CA ALA A 42 2.12 -7.20 14.60
C ALA A 42 2.22 -6.51 13.22
N LEU A 43 2.69 -7.21 12.19
CA LEU A 43 2.75 -6.72 10.81
C LEU A 43 1.36 -6.45 10.26
N CYS A 44 0.41 -7.39 10.39
CA CYS A 44 -0.97 -7.20 9.92
C CYS A 44 -1.65 -6.02 10.63
N GLY A 45 -1.42 -5.85 11.94
CA GLY A 45 -1.93 -4.69 12.68
C GLY A 45 -1.35 -3.36 12.22
N ARG A 46 -0.03 -3.32 11.93
CA ARG A 46 0.63 -2.12 11.39
C ARG A 46 0.21 -1.82 9.96
N LEU A 47 0.04 -2.85 9.14
CA LEU A 47 -0.46 -2.73 7.78
C LEU A 47 -1.90 -2.20 7.78
N ALA A 48 -2.77 -2.69 8.68
CA ALA A 48 -4.12 -2.16 8.84
C ALA A 48 -4.10 -0.65 9.16
N TYR A 49 -3.24 -0.21 10.08
CA TYR A 49 -3.08 1.20 10.38
C TYR A 49 -2.58 2.00 9.17
N ALA A 50 -1.55 1.51 8.47
CA ALA A 50 -0.98 2.18 7.31
C ALA A 50 -1.97 2.27 6.14
N LEU A 51 -2.75 1.22 5.86
CA LEU A 51 -3.80 1.22 4.83
C LEU A 51 -4.93 2.20 5.14
N ARG A 52 -5.32 2.33 6.42
CA ARG A 52 -6.31 3.35 6.84
C ARG A 52 -5.78 4.76 6.65
N THR A 53 -4.53 5.01 7.04
CA THR A 53 -3.87 6.30 6.80
C THR A 53 -3.77 6.60 5.31
N LEU A 54 -3.39 5.61 4.51
CA LEU A 54 -3.29 5.73 3.06
C LEU A 54 -4.63 6.09 2.41
N THR A 55 -5.71 5.42 2.85
CA THR A 55 -7.07 5.72 2.39
C THR A 55 -7.46 7.16 2.74
N ALA A 56 -7.23 7.58 3.99
CA ALA A 56 -7.52 8.96 4.40
C ALA A 56 -6.71 9.99 3.59
N LEU A 57 -5.44 9.70 3.27
CA LEU A 57 -4.59 10.57 2.45
C LEU A 57 -5.06 10.65 0.98
N CYS A 58 -5.70 9.60 0.46
CA CYS A 58 -6.30 9.62 -0.88
C CYS A 58 -7.54 10.53 -0.94
N ASP A 59 -8.26 10.68 0.17
CA ASP A 59 -9.44 11.54 0.28
C ASP A 59 -9.11 13.01 0.57
N THR A 60 -7.83 13.33 0.83
CA THR A 60 -7.36 14.70 1.08
C THR A 60 -6.71 15.32 -0.14
N ASP A 61 -6.80 16.66 -0.24
CA ASP A 61 -6.05 17.41 -1.25
C ASP A 61 -4.54 17.16 -1.12
N PHE A 62 -3.89 16.83 -2.24
CA PHE A 62 -2.47 16.56 -2.24
C PHE A 62 -1.66 17.82 -1.90
N PRO A 63 -0.67 17.73 -1.00
CA PRO A 63 0.22 18.85 -0.72
C PRO A 63 1.11 19.17 -1.94
N PRO A 64 1.68 20.39 -2.04
CA PRO A 64 2.40 20.84 -3.24
C PRO A 64 3.55 19.92 -3.67
N HIS A 65 4.26 19.31 -2.71
CA HIS A 65 5.38 18.41 -3.02
C HIS A 65 4.92 17.07 -3.61
N ILE A 66 3.71 16.60 -3.28
CA ILE A 66 3.10 15.42 -3.91
C ILE A 66 2.56 15.78 -5.29
N GLN A 67 1.86 16.92 -5.42
CA GLN A 67 1.39 17.39 -6.72
C GLN A 67 2.53 17.53 -7.73
N ALA A 68 3.67 18.09 -7.31
CA ALA A 68 4.85 18.24 -8.15
C ALA A 68 5.37 16.90 -8.68
N GLN A 69 5.32 15.84 -7.86
CA GLN A 69 5.74 14.49 -8.24
C GLN A 69 4.70 13.76 -9.12
N LEU A 70 3.41 14.09 -8.98
CA LEU A 70 2.33 13.56 -9.81
C LEU A 70 2.14 14.35 -11.12
N THR A 71 2.90 15.42 -11.32
CA THR A 71 2.83 16.28 -12.51
C THR A 71 3.73 15.75 -13.61
N ALA A 72 3.17 15.50 -14.80
CA ALA A 72 3.93 15.11 -15.98
C ALA A 72 3.49 15.88 -17.23
N ALA A 73 4.41 16.04 -18.19
CA ALA A 73 4.11 16.68 -19.48
C ALA A 73 3.13 15.84 -20.33
N VAL A 74 3.25 14.51 -20.23
CA VAL A 74 2.36 13.53 -20.86
C VAL A 74 1.90 12.57 -19.77
N ILE A 75 0.59 12.38 -19.66
CA ILE A 75 0.01 11.44 -18.70
C ILE A 75 0.16 10.03 -19.26
N PRO A 76 0.85 9.12 -18.56
CA PRO A 76 0.97 7.72 -18.97
C PRO A 76 -0.37 6.99 -18.86
N ALA A 77 -0.54 5.93 -19.65
CA ALA A 77 -1.69 5.02 -19.49
C ALA A 77 -1.68 4.40 -18.07
N PRO A 78 -2.84 4.24 -17.42
CA PRO A 78 -2.94 3.62 -16.09
C PRO A 78 -2.18 2.30 -15.97
N CYS A 79 -1.47 2.09 -14.86
CA CYS A 79 -0.78 0.82 -14.59
C CYS A 79 -1.72 -0.28 -14.08
N VAL A 80 -3.01 0.03 -13.96
CA VAL A 80 -4.09 -0.84 -13.49
C VAL A 80 -5.21 -0.87 -14.55
N PRO A 81 -6.06 -1.92 -14.56
CA PRO A 81 -7.26 -1.93 -15.38
C PRO A 81 -8.19 -0.75 -15.07
N ASP A 82 -9.01 -0.36 -16.04
CA ASP A 82 -9.90 0.81 -15.92
C ASP A 82 -10.89 0.67 -14.75
N GLU A 83 -11.33 -0.55 -14.44
CA GLU A 83 -12.22 -0.86 -13.32
C GLU A 83 -11.59 -0.61 -11.94
N TRP A 84 -10.25 -0.47 -11.89
CA TRP A 84 -9.47 -0.32 -10.66
C TRP A 84 -8.87 1.07 -10.52
N ILE A 85 -9.25 2.04 -11.38
CA ILE A 85 -8.82 3.45 -11.29
C ILE A 85 -9.57 4.14 -10.14
N ASP A 86 -9.35 3.66 -8.92
CA ASP A 86 -9.83 4.24 -7.68
C ASP A 86 -8.96 3.69 -6.54
N ALA A 87 -8.20 4.58 -5.90
CA ALA A 87 -7.34 4.21 -4.79
C ALA A 87 -8.16 3.61 -3.64
N THR A 88 -9.40 4.03 -3.44
CA THR A 88 -10.31 3.54 -2.39
C THR A 88 -10.76 2.10 -2.66
N ILE A 89 -10.98 1.73 -3.93
CA ILE A 89 -11.25 0.34 -4.30
C ILE A 89 -10.04 -0.54 -3.98
N MET A 90 -8.85 -0.10 -4.40
CA MET A 90 -7.60 -0.85 -4.20
C MET A 90 -7.23 -0.97 -2.72
N THR A 91 -7.37 0.09 -1.92
CA THR A 91 -7.14 0.03 -0.46
C THR A 91 -8.18 -0.87 0.21
N GLY A 92 -9.42 -0.89 -0.28
CA GLY A 92 -10.47 -1.80 0.16
C GLY A 92 -10.09 -3.27 -0.02
N TYR A 93 -9.58 -3.66 -1.20
CA TYR A 93 -9.09 -5.02 -1.44
C TYR A 93 -7.92 -5.39 -0.54
N CYS A 94 -6.93 -4.49 -0.39
CA CYS A 94 -5.79 -4.73 0.50
C CYS A 94 -6.24 -4.89 1.96
N THR A 95 -7.20 -4.08 2.41
CA THR A 95 -7.75 -4.13 3.77
C THR A 95 -8.47 -5.46 4.01
N ALA A 96 -9.35 -5.87 3.09
CA ALA A 96 -10.08 -7.14 3.22
C ALA A 96 -9.14 -8.35 3.28
N LEU A 97 -8.09 -8.37 2.44
CA LEU A 97 -7.07 -9.41 2.46
C LEU A 97 -6.29 -9.43 3.78
N ASN A 98 -5.87 -8.26 4.27
CA ASN A 98 -5.17 -8.14 5.55
C ASN A 98 -6.05 -8.58 6.73
N ASP A 99 -7.33 -8.21 6.74
CA ASP A 99 -8.27 -8.60 7.79
C ASP A 99 -8.50 -10.12 7.79
N ALA A 100 -8.58 -10.75 6.62
CA ALA A 100 -8.65 -12.20 6.50
C ALA A 100 -7.42 -12.89 7.11
N LEU A 101 -6.21 -12.38 6.83
CA LEU A 101 -4.97 -12.88 7.44
C LEU A 101 -4.93 -12.64 8.95
N LEU A 102 -5.39 -11.47 9.41
CA LEU A 102 -5.45 -11.12 10.83
C LEU A 102 -6.47 -11.97 11.61
N SER A 103 -7.53 -12.46 10.95
CA SER A 103 -8.56 -13.30 11.57
C SER A 103 -8.06 -14.66 12.07
N ARG A 104 -6.90 -15.13 11.57
CA ARG A 104 -6.30 -16.43 11.91
C ARG A 104 -7.21 -17.64 11.70
N SER A 105 -8.24 -17.50 10.86
CA SER A 105 -9.25 -18.54 10.61
C SER A 105 -8.99 -19.36 9.34
N LEU A 106 -7.94 -19.05 8.60
CA LEU A 106 -7.62 -19.66 7.31
C LEU A 106 -6.80 -20.94 7.49
N ARG A 107 -6.94 -21.86 6.54
CA ARG A 107 -6.01 -22.97 6.40
C ARG A 107 -4.64 -22.44 5.95
N VAL A 108 -3.57 -23.16 6.31
CA VAL A 108 -2.18 -22.77 6.02
C VAL A 108 -1.94 -22.56 4.51
N ASP A 109 -2.47 -23.44 3.67
CA ASP A 109 -2.35 -23.33 2.21
C ASP A 109 -2.96 -22.01 1.68
N VAL A 110 -4.13 -21.65 2.19
CA VAL A 110 -4.85 -20.42 1.82
C VAL A 110 -4.14 -19.19 2.36
N GLU A 111 -3.67 -19.24 3.61
CA GLU A 111 -2.93 -18.12 4.23
C GLU A 111 -1.68 -17.76 3.43
N ILE A 112 -0.91 -18.76 2.98
CA ILE A 112 0.27 -18.54 2.15
C ILE A 112 -0.11 -17.82 0.86
N GLN A 113 -1.15 -18.28 0.14
CA GLN A 113 -1.57 -17.64 -1.11
C GLN A 113 -2.07 -16.22 -0.88
N LEU A 114 -2.84 -15.98 0.18
CA LEU A 114 -3.34 -14.63 0.49
C LEU A 114 -2.23 -13.65 0.89
N ARG A 115 -1.16 -14.12 1.53
CA ARG A 115 0.02 -13.27 1.78
C ARG A 115 0.64 -12.76 0.48
N TRP A 116 0.92 -13.67 -0.46
CA TRP A 116 1.52 -13.32 -1.74
C TRP A 116 0.61 -12.40 -2.54
N LEU A 117 -0.69 -12.69 -2.56
CA LEU A 117 -1.68 -11.82 -3.21
C LEU A 117 -1.72 -10.43 -2.57
N LEU A 118 -1.72 -10.34 -1.23
CA LEU A 118 -1.69 -9.06 -0.52
C LEU A 118 -0.40 -8.28 -0.84
N HIS A 119 0.75 -8.97 -0.92
CA HIS A 119 2.00 -8.37 -1.34
C HIS A 119 1.90 -7.75 -2.73
N ASP A 120 1.41 -8.50 -3.71
CA ASP A 120 1.29 -8.02 -5.08
C ASP A 120 0.27 -6.87 -5.19
N MET A 121 -0.83 -6.96 -4.43
CA MET A 121 -1.86 -5.94 -4.42
C MET A 121 -1.40 -4.62 -3.82
N VAL A 122 -0.68 -4.67 -2.70
CA VAL A 122 -0.10 -3.49 -2.09
C VAL A 122 0.96 -2.88 -2.99
N ASN A 123 1.83 -3.69 -3.62
CA ASN A 123 2.82 -3.15 -4.56
C ASN A 123 2.17 -2.52 -5.79
N LEU A 124 1.09 -3.09 -6.31
CA LEU A 124 0.32 -2.49 -7.41
C LEU A 124 -0.30 -1.16 -6.99
N LEU A 125 -0.90 -1.09 -5.80
CA LEU A 125 -1.44 0.15 -5.22
C LEU A 125 -0.34 1.21 -5.08
N VAL A 126 0.82 0.88 -4.53
CA VAL A 126 1.93 1.83 -4.38
C VAL A 126 2.41 2.37 -5.73
N ARG A 127 2.50 1.50 -6.74
CA ARG A 127 2.84 1.92 -8.11
C ARG A 127 1.78 2.85 -8.70
N TYR A 128 0.51 2.54 -8.50
CA TYR A 128 -0.61 3.36 -8.94
C TYR A 128 -0.61 4.74 -8.27
N LEU A 129 -0.41 4.80 -6.95
CA LEU A 129 -0.36 6.07 -6.22
C LEU A 129 0.77 6.98 -6.67
N LYS A 130 1.89 6.40 -7.11
CA LYS A 130 3.06 7.14 -7.60
C LYS A 130 2.96 7.46 -9.10
N GLN A 131 1.91 7.02 -9.78
CA GLN A 131 1.73 7.26 -11.20
C GLN A 131 1.31 8.72 -11.45
N PRO A 132 1.97 9.45 -12.38
CA PRO A 132 1.57 10.80 -12.71
C PRO A 132 0.14 10.86 -13.25
N CYS A 133 -0.67 11.73 -12.65
CA CYS A 133 -2.08 11.94 -13.01
C CYS A 133 -2.41 13.43 -13.22
N ILE A 134 -1.47 14.35 -12.95
CA ILE A 134 -1.65 15.79 -13.11
C ILE A 134 -0.93 16.26 -14.37
N LYS A 135 -1.65 16.95 -15.27
CA LYS A 135 -1.05 17.47 -16.50
C LYS A 135 -0.27 18.75 -16.19
N GLY A 136 1.04 18.72 -16.42
CA GLY A 136 1.88 19.90 -16.33
C GLY A 136 1.55 20.90 -17.43
N ALA A 137 1.65 22.20 -17.13
CA ALA A 137 1.60 23.24 -18.14
C ALA A 137 2.81 23.07 -19.06
N GLY A 138 2.63 22.37 -20.18
CA GLY A 138 3.63 22.30 -21.23
C GLY A 138 3.93 23.71 -21.69
N ARG A 139 5.17 24.15 -21.56
CA ARG A 139 5.66 25.29 -22.35
C ARG A 139 5.68 24.83 -23.80
N GLY A 140 4.58 25.10 -24.51
CA GLY A 140 4.54 25.16 -25.97
C GLY A 140 5.18 26.45 -26.46
#